data_AF-A0A446D0S7-F1
#
_entry.id   AF-A0A446D0S7-F1
#
_cell.length_a   1.000
_cell.length_b   1.000
_cell.length_c   1.000
_cell.angle_alpha   90.00
_cell.angle_beta   90.00
_cell.angle_gamma   90.00
#
_symmetry.space_group_name_H-M   'P 1'
#
loop_
_entity.id
_entity.type
_entity.pdbx_description
1 polymer ?
#
loop_
_entity_poly.entity_id
_entity_poly.type
_entity_poly.pdbx_seq_one_letter_code
_entity_poly.pdbx_strand_id
1 'polypeptide(L)'
;MTTTDLYPELDTALAVRWRELNARLADIQRRYPDAALASSLAAEDMVLTHALYGGGPDLEVFTLDTGRLHAETLGVLDAVRERYGREVTVYRPDAQAVERHVAQHGAYAFYESVDLRKACCQIRKVEPLKRALAGRGAWITGQRRAQSTTRGELPLEEDDKTFGLYKFNPLAEWSEEEVWSVIRALGIPYNPLHDQGYPSIGCEPCTRAIRPGEDLRAGRWWWESSDSKECGLHAGNRVISVVARAE
;
A
#
# COMPACT_ATOMS: atom_id res chain seq x y z
N MET A 1 12.14 -3.53 28.74
CA MET A 1 12.23 -4.62 27.76
C MET A 1 12.85 -4.06 26.50
N THR A 2 13.95 -4.66 26.07
CA THR A 2 14.52 -4.39 24.75
C THR A 2 13.66 -5.06 23.68
N THR A 3 13.77 -4.65 22.42
CA THR A 3 13.03 -5.27 21.32
C THR A 3 13.41 -6.73 21.11
N THR A 4 14.64 -7.12 21.48
CA THR A 4 15.07 -8.51 21.53
C THR A 4 14.30 -9.32 22.59
N ASP A 5 13.84 -8.67 23.67
CA ASP A 5 12.99 -9.33 24.69
C ASP A 5 11.53 -9.50 24.22
N LEU A 6 11.07 -8.70 23.25
CA LEU A 6 9.71 -8.78 22.68
C LEU A 6 9.64 -9.67 21.43
N TYR A 7 10.75 -9.80 20.70
CA TYR A 7 10.83 -10.50 19.41
C TYR A 7 12.15 -11.28 19.30
N PRO A 8 12.32 -12.38 20.07
CA PRO A 8 13.55 -13.18 20.06
C PRO A 8 13.81 -13.91 18.73
N GLU A 9 12.81 -13.97 17.84
CA GLU A 9 12.88 -14.65 16.54
C GLU A 9 13.62 -13.85 15.46
N LEU A 10 13.89 -12.56 15.69
CA LEU A 10 14.60 -11.71 14.74
C LEU A 10 16.11 -11.84 14.94
N ASP A 11 16.85 -12.03 13.85
CA ASP A 11 18.31 -11.90 13.91
C ASP A 11 18.74 -10.47 14.29
N THR A 12 20.01 -10.31 14.66
CA THR A 12 20.52 -9.02 15.17
C THR A 12 20.30 -7.86 14.20
N ALA A 13 20.46 -8.06 12.89
CA ALA A 13 20.30 -7.01 11.90
C ALA A 13 18.82 -6.64 11.72
N LEU A 14 17.95 -7.65 11.63
CA LEU A 14 16.52 -7.47 11.49
C LEU A 14 15.89 -6.86 12.76
N ALA A 15 16.41 -7.19 13.94
CA ALA A 15 16.01 -6.58 15.21
C ALA A 15 16.39 -5.09 15.28
N VAL A 16 17.53 -4.68 14.69
CA VAL A 16 17.89 -3.26 14.55
C VAL A 16 16.90 -2.56 13.61
N ARG A 17 16.64 -3.13 12.43
CA ARG A 17 15.65 -2.59 11.47
C ARG A 17 14.27 -2.43 12.08
N TRP A 18 13.81 -3.44 12.83
CA TRP A 18 12.52 -3.40 13.51
C TRP A 18 12.46 -2.33 14.60
N ARG A 19 13.55 -2.10 15.34
CA ARG A 19 13.66 -0.97 16.29
C ARG A 19 13.56 0.38 15.61
N GLU A 20 14.28 0.56 14.51
CA GLU A 20 14.25 1.79 13.72
C GLU A 20 12.85 2.07 13.19
N LEU A 21 12.14 1.03 12.69
CA LEU A 21 10.76 1.15 12.26
C LEU A 21 9.85 1.62 13.40
N ASN A 22 9.91 0.95 14.57
CA ASN A 22 9.09 1.32 15.72
C ASN A 22 9.38 2.75 16.21
N ALA A 23 10.65 3.14 16.28
CA ALA A 23 11.04 4.49 16.64
C ALA A 23 10.50 5.53 15.65
N ARG A 24 10.54 5.23 14.34
CA ARG A 24 10.01 6.10 13.30
C ARG A 24 8.49 6.24 13.37
N LEU A 25 7.75 5.14 13.59
CA LEU A 25 6.30 5.20 13.75
C LEU A 25 5.91 6.00 15.01
N ALA A 26 6.66 5.86 16.10
CA ALA A 26 6.45 6.66 17.31
C ALA A 26 6.72 8.15 17.08
N ASP A 27 7.76 8.49 16.32
CA ASP A 27 8.03 9.88 15.92
C ASP A 27 6.90 10.46 15.05
N ILE A 28 6.40 9.68 14.08
CA ILE A 28 5.28 10.07 13.23
C ILE A 28 4.05 10.38 14.08
N GLN A 29 3.65 9.49 15.01
CA GLN A 29 2.50 9.76 15.89
C GLN A 29 2.71 11.03 16.74
N ARG A 30 3.92 11.24 17.25
CA ARG A 30 4.24 12.42 18.07
C ARG A 30 4.09 13.72 17.28
N ARG A 31 4.47 13.72 16.01
CA ARG A 31 4.37 14.88 15.10
C ARG A 31 2.97 15.07 14.53
N TYR A 32 2.27 13.97 14.25
CA TYR A 32 0.94 13.93 13.63
C TYR A 32 0.08 12.86 14.33
N PRO A 33 -0.57 13.20 15.45
CA PRO A 33 -1.40 12.26 16.20
C PRO A 33 -2.61 11.72 15.42
N ASP A 34 -2.97 12.38 14.32
CA ASP A 34 -4.06 12.06 13.40
C ASP A 34 -3.59 11.32 12.13
N ALA A 35 -2.30 10.96 12.06
CA ALA A 35 -1.76 10.16 10.98
C ALA A 35 -2.45 8.80 10.88
N ALA A 36 -2.50 8.24 9.66
CA ALA A 36 -3.04 6.91 9.44
C ALA A 36 -2.30 6.14 8.37
N LEU A 37 -2.26 4.81 8.52
CA LEU A 37 -1.77 3.89 7.52
C LEU A 37 -2.84 3.62 6.47
N ALA A 38 -2.55 3.98 5.22
CA ALA A 38 -3.31 3.55 4.06
C ALA A 38 -2.84 2.16 3.63
N SER A 39 -3.49 1.13 4.15
CA SER A 39 -3.14 -0.28 3.92
C SER A 39 -3.86 -0.86 2.71
N SER A 40 -3.10 -1.37 1.75
CA SER A 40 -3.59 -2.23 0.67
C SER A 40 -3.73 -3.70 1.07
N LEU A 41 -3.41 -4.04 2.32
CA LEU A 41 -3.36 -5.41 2.86
C LEU A 41 -2.34 -6.30 2.13
N ALA A 42 -1.36 -5.69 1.45
CA ALA A 42 -0.19 -6.36 0.90
C ALA A 42 0.86 -6.60 1.99
N ALA A 43 1.85 -7.46 1.69
CA ALA A 43 2.91 -7.85 2.62
C ALA A 43 3.52 -6.68 3.42
N GLU A 44 3.85 -5.57 2.76
CA GLU A 44 4.46 -4.39 3.39
C GLU A 44 3.53 -3.71 4.38
N ASP A 45 2.28 -3.51 3.96
CA ASP A 45 1.28 -2.87 4.81
C ASP A 45 0.92 -3.78 5.98
N MET A 46 1.06 -5.10 5.84
CA MET A 46 0.91 -6.05 6.95
C MET A 46 2.05 -5.97 7.96
N VAL A 47 3.29 -5.72 7.53
CA VAL A 47 4.41 -5.41 8.44
C VAL A 47 4.11 -4.13 9.23
N LEU A 48 3.65 -3.07 8.57
CA LEU A 48 3.26 -1.82 9.24
C LEU A 48 2.05 -2.00 10.15
N THR A 49 1.05 -2.77 9.72
CA THR A 49 -0.13 -3.11 10.54
C THR A 49 0.30 -3.85 11.79
N HIS A 50 1.19 -4.83 11.69
CA HIS A 50 1.75 -5.51 12.87
C HIS A 50 2.49 -4.53 13.78
N ALA A 51 3.33 -3.64 13.24
CA ALA A 51 4.08 -2.68 14.04
C ALA A 51 3.16 -1.73 14.83
N LEU A 52 2.03 -1.32 14.25
CA LEU A 52 1.03 -0.47 14.91
C LEU A 52 0.14 -1.27 15.88
N TYR A 53 -0.46 -2.36 15.41
CA TYR A 53 -1.49 -3.09 16.14
C TYR A 53 -0.93 -4.12 17.14
N GLY A 54 0.34 -4.54 16.99
CA GLY A 54 1.04 -5.48 17.87
C GLY A 54 1.62 -4.86 19.15
N GLY A 55 1.21 -3.64 19.51
CA GLY A 55 1.69 -2.93 20.72
C GLY A 55 2.54 -1.70 20.43
N GLY A 56 2.54 -1.20 19.19
CA GLY A 56 3.18 0.05 18.84
C GLY A 56 2.26 1.27 18.97
N PRO A 57 2.57 2.35 18.22
CA PRO A 57 1.77 3.58 18.19
C PRO A 57 0.29 3.32 17.87
N ASP A 58 -0.59 4.06 18.54
CA ASP A 58 -2.04 4.00 18.33
C ASP A 58 -2.47 4.90 17.16
N LEU A 59 -2.04 4.51 15.96
CA LEU A 59 -2.45 5.14 14.70
C LEU A 59 -3.49 4.26 13.99
N GLU A 60 -4.43 4.92 13.31
CA GLU A 60 -5.45 4.21 12.54
C GLU A 60 -4.83 3.47 11.35
N VAL A 61 -5.31 2.25 11.10
CA VAL A 61 -5.09 1.54 9.85
C VAL A 61 -6.41 1.53 9.09
N PHE A 62 -6.40 2.00 7.85
CA PHE A 62 -7.55 1.95 6.97
C PHE A 62 -7.21 1.29 5.63
N THR A 63 -8.22 0.75 4.96
CA THR A 63 -8.11 0.20 3.61
C THR A 63 -9.18 0.75 2.68
N LEU A 64 -8.95 0.60 1.38
CA LEU A 64 -9.87 0.99 0.32
C LEU A 64 -10.48 -0.26 -0.31
N ASP A 65 -11.67 -0.63 0.14
CA ASP A 65 -12.47 -1.68 -0.50
C ASP A 65 -13.08 -1.11 -1.77
N THR A 66 -12.42 -1.40 -2.89
CA THR A 66 -12.84 -0.93 -4.22
C THR A 66 -14.13 -1.60 -4.70
N GLY A 67 -14.66 -2.58 -3.98
CA GLY A 67 -15.71 -3.50 -4.43
C GLY A 67 -15.25 -4.48 -5.51
N ARG A 68 -13.94 -4.55 -5.77
CA ARG A 68 -13.30 -5.41 -6.80
C ARG A 68 -11.98 -6.00 -6.31
N LEU A 69 -11.78 -6.09 -4.99
CA LEU A 69 -10.63 -6.78 -4.41
C LEU A 69 -10.81 -8.29 -4.51
N HIS A 70 -9.72 -9.04 -4.39
CA HIS A 70 -9.81 -10.50 -4.25
C HIS A 70 -10.47 -10.86 -2.93
N ALA A 71 -11.15 -12.01 -2.88
CA ALA A 71 -11.73 -12.52 -1.64
C ALA A 71 -10.64 -12.74 -0.58
N GLU A 72 -9.48 -13.23 -1.00
CA GLU A 72 -8.28 -13.44 -0.19
C GLU A 72 -7.77 -12.13 0.42
N THR A 73 -7.81 -11.02 -0.34
CA THR A 73 -7.46 -9.70 0.17
C THR A 73 -8.42 -9.25 1.27
N LEU A 74 -9.72 -9.45 1.08
CA LEU A 74 -10.72 -9.11 2.10
C LEU A 74 -10.60 -10.01 3.33
N GLY A 75 -10.24 -11.28 3.17
CA GLY A 75 -10.02 -12.23 4.27
C GLY A 75 -8.88 -11.82 5.20
N VAL A 76 -7.92 -11.01 4.74
CA VAL A 76 -6.86 -10.46 5.61
C VAL A 76 -7.45 -9.57 6.72
N LEU A 77 -8.59 -8.91 6.49
CA LEU A 77 -9.26 -8.09 7.52
C LEU A 77 -9.67 -8.93 8.73
N ASP A 78 -10.26 -10.11 8.49
CA ASP A 78 -10.64 -11.04 9.55
C ASP A 78 -9.40 -11.55 10.30
N ALA A 79 -8.31 -11.86 9.58
CA ALA A 79 -7.06 -12.30 10.18
C ALA A 79 -6.40 -11.21 11.05
N VAL A 80 -6.49 -9.94 10.65
CA VAL A 80 -6.05 -8.79 11.48
C VAL A 80 -6.88 -8.70 12.74
N ARG A 81 -8.21 -8.76 12.62
CA ARG A 81 -9.10 -8.73 13.80
C ARG A 81 -8.80 -9.87 14.76
N GLU A 82 -8.65 -11.09 14.26
CA GLU A 82 -8.35 -12.28 15.08
C GLU A 82 -6.99 -12.16 15.76
N ARG A 83 -5.95 -11.72 15.03
CA ARG A 83 -4.58 -11.65 15.56
C ARG A 83 -4.38 -10.55 16.60
N TYR A 84 -5.00 -9.39 16.39
CA TYR A 84 -4.71 -8.16 17.15
C TYR A 84 -5.89 -7.64 17.98
N GLY A 85 -7.11 -8.16 17.79
CA GLY A 85 -8.31 -7.62 18.45
C GLY A 85 -8.66 -6.19 18.02
N ARG A 86 -8.16 -5.76 16.85
CA ARG A 86 -8.32 -4.40 16.31
C ARG A 86 -8.88 -4.48 14.89
N GLU A 87 -9.78 -3.56 14.57
CA GLU A 87 -10.40 -3.45 13.26
C GLU A 87 -9.59 -2.54 12.32
N VAL A 88 -9.64 -2.81 11.02
CA VAL A 88 -9.15 -1.90 9.98
C VAL A 88 -10.34 -1.11 9.45
N THR A 89 -10.26 0.22 9.42
CA THR A 89 -11.34 1.05 8.88
C THR A 89 -11.47 0.82 7.38
N VAL A 90 -12.68 0.52 6.89
CA VAL A 90 -12.91 0.25 5.46
C VAL A 90 -13.62 1.41 4.79
N TYR A 91 -12.94 2.05 3.84
CA TYR A 91 -13.52 3.07 2.95
C TYR A 91 -13.95 2.44 1.62
N ARG A 92 -15.17 2.78 1.19
CA ARG A 92 -15.78 2.28 -0.06
C ARG A 92 -16.10 3.43 -1.02
N PRO A 93 -16.14 3.18 -2.34
CA PRO A 93 -16.57 4.18 -3.31
C PRO A 93 -18.01 4.62 -3.13
N ASP A 94 -18.31 5.83 -3.61
CA ASP A 94 -19.67 6.28 -3.85
C ASP A 94 -20.38 5.32 -4.84
N ALA A 95 -21.43 4.66 -4.35
CA ALA A 95 -22.16 3.65 -5.11
C ALA A 95 -22.80 4.23 -6.39
N GLN A 96 -23.34 5.44 -6.32
CA GLN A 96 -23.99 6.06 -7.48
C GLN A 96 -22.96 6.46 -8.55
N ALA A 97 -21.77 6.90 -8.16
CA ALA A 97 -20.68 7.18 -9.09
C ALA A 97 -20.22 5.91 -9.80
N VAL A 98 -20.12 4.79 -9.05
CA VAL A 98 -19.83 3.48 -9.62
C VAL A 98 -20.92 3.04 -10.59
N GLU A 99 -22.19 3.11 -10.20
CA GLU A 99 -23.34 2.71 -11.02
C GLU A 99 -23.39 3.51 -12.33
N ARG A 100 -23.25 4.84 -12.26
CA ARG A 100 -23.21 5.70 -13.45
C ARG A 100 -22.08 5.32 -14.40
N HIS A 101 -20.87 5.11 -13.89
CA HIS A 101 -19.73 4.74 -14.71
C HIS A 101 -19.92 3.38 -15.39
N VAL A 102 -20.44 2.40 -14.65
CA VAL A 102 -20.73 1.06 -15.20
C VAL A 102 -21.85 1.11 -16.24
N ALA A 103 -22.90 1.91 -16.03
CA ALA A 103 -23.98 2.07 -17.00
C ALA A 103 -23.51 2.73 -18.31
N GLN A 104 -22.56 3.67 -18.22
CA GLN A 104 -22.04 4.41 -19.37
C GLN A 104 -20.98 3.65 -20.17
N HIS A 105 -20.11 2.89 -19.49
CA HIS A 105 -18.91 2.32 -20.11
C HIS A 105 -18.79 0.79 -19.96
N GLY A 106 -19.63 0.16 -19.13
CA GLY A 106 -19.54 -1.26 -18.81
C GLY A 106 -18.65 -1.56 -17.58
N ALA A 107 -18.86 -2.74 -16.99
CA ALA A 107 -18.21 -3.14 -15.73
C ALA A 107 -16.71 -3.43 -15.84
N TYR A 108 -16.19 -3.52 -17.07
CA TYR A 108 -14.81 -3.87 -17.41
C TYR A 108 -14.14 -2.85 -18.36
N ALA A 109 -14.70 -1.64 -18.46
CA ALA A 109 -14.23 -0.55 -19.34
C ALA A 109 -12.72 -0.22 -19.16
N PHE A 110 -12.15 -0.54 -18.00
CA PHE A 110 -10.72 -0.37 -17.73
C PHE A 110 -9.78 -1.22 -18.62
N TYR A 111 -10.31 -2.20 -19.35
CA TYR A 111 -9.54 -2.92 -20.38
C TYR A 111 -9.50 -2.18 -21.72
N GLU A 112 -10.42 -1.24 -21.96
CA GLU A 112 -10.59 -0.61 -23.27
C GLU A 112 -9.64 0.57 -23.48
N SER A 113 -9.31 1.30 -22.40
CA SER A 113 -8.32 2.38 -22.47
C SER A 113 -7.70 2.72 -21.11
N VAL A 114 -6.51 3.34 -21.17
CA VAL A 114 -5.81 3.89 -20.00
C VAL A 114 -6.68 4.92 -19.27
N ASP A 115 -7.45 5.72 -20.01
CA ASP A 115 -8.30 6.76 -19.44
C ASP A 115 -9.51 6.18 -18.70
N LEU A 116 -10.13 5.13 -19.25
CA LEU A 116 -11.21 4.40 -18.56
C LEU A 116 -10.68 3.65 -17.33
N ARG A 117 -9.47 3.10 -17.38
CA ARG A 117 -8.80 2.54 -16.19
C ARG A 117 -8.57 3.62 -15.13
N LYS A 118 -8.06 4.79 -15.51
CA LYS A 118 -7.85 5.92 -14.60
C LYS A 118 -9.16 6.41 -14.00
N ALA A 119 -10.22 6.53 -14.80
CA ALA A 119 -11.55 6.91 -14.33
C ALA A 119 -12.11 5.91 -13.30
N CYS A 120 -11.97 4.60 -13.56
CA CYS A 120 -12.32 3.56 -12.60
C CYS A 120 -11.51 3.70 -11.29
N CYS A 121 -10.19 3.90 -11.38
CA CYS A 121 -9.35 4.13 -10.20
C CYS A 121 -9.69 5.44 -9.47
N GLN A 122 -10.09 6.48 -10.19
CA GLN A 122 -10.48 7.76 -9.60
C GLN A 122 -11.70 7.57 -8.70
N ILE A 123 -12.73 6.89 -9.22
CA ILE A 123 -13.97 6.62 -8.48
C ILE A 123 -13.74 5.63 -7.35
N ARG A 124 -12.99 4.55 -7.61
CA ARG A 124 -12.88 3.43 -6.66
C ARG A 124 -11.76 3.54 -5.65
N LYS A 125 -10.77 4.40 -5.88
CA LYS A 125 -9.57 4.51 -5.02
C LYS A 125 -9.28 5.95 -4.63
N VAL A 126 -9.18 6.86 -5.60
CA VAL A 126 -8.71 8.23 -5.32
C VAL A 126 -9.74 9.03 -4.52
N GLU A 127 -11.03 8.96 -4.87
CA GLU A 127 -12.08 9.62 -4.09
C GLU A 127 -12.17 9.06 -2.66
N PRO A 128 -12.27 7.73 -2.43
CA PRO A 128 -12.30 7.18 -1.08
C PRO A 128 -11.05 7.50 -0.27
N LEU A 129 -9.87 7.50 -0.90
CA LEU A 129 -8.63 7.93 -0.25
C LEU A 129 -8.70 9.39 0.19
N LYS A 130 -9.14 10.29 -0.68
CA LYS A 130 -9.29 11.72 -0.34
C LYS A 130 -10.21 11.89 0.86
N ARG A 131 -11.28 11.10 0.94
CA ARG A 131 -12.24 11.13 2.04
C ARG A 131 -11.66 10.55 3.34
N ALA A 132 -10.86 9.49 3.25
CA ALA A 132 -10.16 8.90 4.40
C ALA A 132 -9.05 9.81 4.96
N LEU A 133 -8.42 10.60 4.10
CA LEU A 133 -7.34 11.52 4.45
C LEU A 133 -7.82 12.91 4.88
N ALA A 134 -9.10 13.23 4.68
CA ALA A 134 -9.64 14.54 4.97
C ALA A 134 -9.46 14.90 6.45
N GLY A 135 -8.85 16.07 6.71
CA GLY A 135 -8.64 16.59 8.06
C GLY A 135 -7.46 16.00 8.82
N ARG A 136 -6.67 15.10 8.21
CA ARG A 136 -5.43 14.59 8.81
C ARG A 136 -4.27 15.55 8.58
N GLY A 137 -3.17 15.39 9.31
CA GLY A 137 -1.88 16.04 9.05
C GLY A 137 -0.91 15.18 8.23
N ALA A 138 -1.06 13.85 8.29
CA ALA A 138 -0.16 12.93 7.61
C ALA A 138 -0.80 11.58 7.23
N TRP A 139 -0.14 10.85 6.33
CA TRP A 139 -0.47 9.47 6.00
C TRP A 139 0.77 8.61 5.80
N ILE A 140 0.63 7.32 6.08
CA ILE A 140 1.70 6.32 6.02
C ILE A 140 1.37 5.34 4.89
N THR A 141 2.37 4.92 4.13
CA THR A 141 2.25 3.88 3.10
C THR A 141 3.36 2.83 3.22
N GLY A 142 3.09 1.59 2.80
CA GLY A 142 4.08 0.52 2.68
C GLY A 142 4.90 0.56 1.38
N GLN A 143 5.03 1.70 0.70
CA GLN A 143 5.84 1.79 -0.52
C GLN A 143 7.33 1.54 -0.20
N ARG A 144 8.00 0.76 -1.07
CA ARG A 144 9.45 0.52 -1.02
C ARG A 144 10.15 0.91 -2.31
N ARG A 145 11.44 1.29 -2.23
CA ARG A 145 12.28 1.58 -3.39
C ARG A 145 12.41 0.36 -4.32
N ALA A 146 12.52 -0.83 -3.73
CA ALA A 146 12.70 -2.09 -4.45
C ALA A 146 11.47 -2.58 -5.25
N GLN A 147 10.30 -1.93 -5.12
CA GLN A 147 9.07 -2.39 -5.79
C GLN A 147 8.96 -2.01 -7.27
N SER A 148 9.76 -1.05 -7.76
CA SER A 148 9.79 -0.70 -9.18
C SER A 148 11.03 0.13 -9.51
N THR A 149 11.47 0.10 -10.76
CA THR A 149 12.55 0.96 -11.27
C THR A 149 12.29 2.45 -11.07
N THR A 150 11.03 2.89 -11.09
CA THR A 150 10.65 4.31 -10.91
C THR A 150 10.63 4.77 -9.45
N ARG A 151 10.93 3.88 -8.48
CA ARG A 151 10.88 4.19 -7.04
C ARG A 151 12.25 4.27 -6.38
N GLY A 152 13.35 4.22 -7.15
CA GLY A 152 14.71 4.23 -6.62
C GLY A 152 15.02 5.39 -5.66
N GLU A 153 14.34 6.53 -5.82
CA GLU A 153 14.51 7.73 -5.00
C GLU A 153 13.36 7.96 -3.99
N LEU A 154 12.52 6.96 -3.70
CA LEU A 154 11.39 7.11 -2.78
C LEU A 154 11.88 7.63 -1.40
N PRO A 155 11.46 8.84 -0.98
CA PRO A 155 11.89 9.39 0.30
C PRO A 155 11.14 8.72 1.45
N LEU A 156 11.74 8.75 2.65
CA LEU A 156 11.11 8.26 3.88
C LEU A 156 9.98 9.17 4.35
N GLU A 157 10.03 10.44 3.98
CA GLU A 157 9.08 11.50 4.29
C GLU A 157 9.01 12.46 3.09
N GLU A 158 7.81 12.86 2.67
CA GLU A 158 7.58 13.81 1.58
C GLU A 158 6.35 14.69 1.83
N ASP A 159 6.39 15.92 1.31
CA ASP A 159 5.21 16.79 1.21
C ASP A 159 4.34 16.32 0.03
N ASP A 160 3.19 15.70 0.34
CA ASP A 160 2.22 15.31 -0.67
C ASP A 160 1.33 16.49 -1.04
N LYS A 161 1.74 17.22 -2.07
CA LYS A 161 0.98 18.36 -2.62
C LYS A 161 -0.39 17.97 -3.18
N THR A 162 -0.62 16.70 -3.50
CA THR A 162 -1.90 16.23 -4.06
C THR A 162 -2.99 16.26 -3.00
N PHE A 163 -2.66 15.80 -1.79
CA PHE A 163 -3.59 15.77 -0.66
C PHE A 163 -3.36 16.91 0.34
N GLY A 164 -2.24 17.64 0.22
CA GLY A 164 -1.86 18.72 1.13
C GLY A 164 -1.37 18.21 2.49
N LEU A 165 -0.76 17.03 2.54
CA LEU A 165 -0.40 16.30 3.76
C LEU A 165 1.05 15.84 3.73
N TYR A 166 1.61 15.53 4.90
CA TYR A 166 2.86 14.77 4.96
C TYR A 166 2.62 13.29 4.63
N LYS A 167 3.47 12.71 3.79
CA LYS A 167 3.44 11.30 3.43
C LYS A 167 4.71 10.62 3.93
N PHE A 168 4.53 9.51 4.64
CA PHE A 168 5.61 8.71 5.19
C PHE A 168 5.69 7.35 4.53
N ASN A 169 6.91 6.91 4.21
CA ASN A 169 7.19 5.60 3.64
C ASN A 169 8.20 4.86 4.55
N PRO A 170 7.80 4.38 5.76
CA PRO A 170 8.74 3.86 6.76
C PRO A 170 9.55 2.65 6.29
N LEU A 171 9.04 1.92 5.30
CA LEU A 171 9.68 0.76 4.68
C LEU A 171 10.43 1.10 3.39
N ALA A 172 10.64 2.38 3.06
CA ALA A 172 11.25 2.79 1.78
C ALA A 172 12.57 2.05 1.47
N GLU A 173 13.37 1.82 2.51
CA GLU A 173 14.70 1.22 2.45
C GLU A 173 14.72 -0.29 2.66
N TRP A 174 13.58 -0.89 2.98
CA TRP A 174 13.50 -2.32 3.24
C TRP A 174 13.56 -3.11 1.93
N SER A 175 14.39 -4.14 1.93
CA SER A 175 14.41 -5.17 0.89
C SER A 175 13.19 -6.08 0.99
N GLU A 176 12.93 -6.81 -0.09
CA GLU A 176 11.88 -7.85 -0.10
C GLU A 176 12.18 -8.97 0.92
N GLU A 177 13.45 -9.36 1.02
CA GLU A 177 13.90 -10.36 1.99
C GLU A 177 13.64 -9.93 3.44
N GLU A 178 13.97 -8.68 3.80
CA GLU A 178 13.70 -8.15 5.14
C GLU A 178 12.20 -8.18 5.48
N VAL A 179 11.33 -7.76 4.54
CA VAL A 179 9.87 -7.79 4.75
C VAL A 179 9.37 -9.20 5.00
N TRP A 180 9.74 -10.14 4.14
CA TRP A 180 9.29 -11.52 4.28
C TRP A 180 9.88 -12.24 5.49
N SER A 181 11.13 -11.93 5.85
CA SER A 181 11.77 -12.47 7.04
C SER A 181 11.06 -12.00 8.31
N VAL A 182 10.64 -10.73 8.40
CA VAL A 182 9.82 -10.25 9.52
C VAL A 182 8.44 -10.90 9.52
N ILE A 183 7.77 -11.01 8.36
CA ILE A 183 6.45 -11.67 8.27
C ILE A 183 6.51 -13.08 8.84
N ARG A 184 7.50 -13.87 8.43
CA ARG A 184 7.68 -15.25 8.89
C ARG A 184 8.09 -15.33 10.35
N ALA A 185 9.08 -14.55 10.77
CA ALA A 185 9.60 -14.59 12.13
C ALA A 185 8.54 -14.21 13.17
N LEU A 186 7.69 -13.22 12.86
CA LEU A 186 6.69 -12.70 13.80
C LEU A 186 5.28 -13.29 13.61
N GLY A 187 5.12 -14.25 12.69
CA GLY A 187 3.83 -14.85 12.36
C GLY A 187 2.79 -13.80 11.96
N ILE A 188 3.18 -12.84 11.11
CA ILE A 188 2.31 -11.75 10.65
C ILE A 188 1.30 -12.33 9.65
N PRO A 189 -0.02 -12.13 9.83
CA PRO A 189 -0.99 -12.53 8.81
C PRO A 189 -0.72 -11.76 7.50
N TYR A 190 -0.71 -12.46 6.38
CA TYR A 190 -0.49 -11.89 5.05
C TYR A 190 -1.47 -12.48 4.04
N ASN A 191 -1.59 -11.83 2.88
CA ASN A 191 -2.48 -12.28 1.82
C ASN A 191 -1.98 -13.60 1.20
N PRO A 192 -2.76 -14.69 1.23
CA PRO A 192 -2.32 -16.00 0.73
C PRO A 192 -2.07 -16.05 -0.77
N LEU A 193 -2.48 -15.04 -1.54
CA LEU A 193 -2.13 -14.94 -2.97
C LEU A 193 -0.63 -14.76 -3.19
N HIS A 194 0.12 -14.26 -2.21
CA HIS A 194 1.58 -14.20 -2.31
C HIS A 194 2.21 -15.57 -2.53
N ASP A 195 1.66 -16.62 -1.92
CA ASP A 195 2.12 -18.02 -2.08
C ASP A 195 1.68 -18.62 -3.43
N GLN A 196 0.83 -17.91 -4.18
CA GLN A 196 0.29 -18.31 -5.47
C GLN A 196 0.91 -17.52 -6.63
N GLY A 197 2.05 -16.85 -6.39
CA GLY A 197 2.78 -16.11 -7.43
C GLY A 197 2.26 -14.70 -7.68
N TYR A 198 1.57 -14.09 -6.71
CA TYR A 198 1.15 -12.67 -6.77
C TYR A 198 2.06 -11.79 -5.90
N PRO A 199 3.21 -11.30 -6.40
CA PRO A 199 4.08 -10.42 -5.61
C PRO A 199 3.52 -9.01 -5.44
N SER A 200 2.73 -8.51 -6.40
CA SER A 200 2.02 -7.23 -6.28
C SER A 200 0.52 -7.46 -6.44
N ILE A 201 -0.25 -7.18 -5.38
CA ILE A 201 -1.68 -7.43 -5.34
C ILE A 201 -2.46 -6.11 -5.51
N GLY A 202 -3.60 -6.18 -6.19
CA GLY A 202 -4.52 -5.07 -6.37
C GLY A 202 -5.96 -5.56 -6.47
N CYS A 203 -6.76 -4.87 -7.29
CA CYS A 203 -8.09 -5.36 -7.62
C CYS A 203 -7.96 -6.65 -8.46
N GLU A 204 -8.86 -7.60 -8.23
CA GLU A 204 -8.93 -8.89 -8.93
C GLU A 204 -8.83 -8.75 -10.45
N PRO A 205 -9.63 -7.92 -11.14
CA PRO A 205 -9.58 -7.86 -12.60
C PRO A 205 -8.35 -7.11 -13.13
N CYS A 206 -7.54 -6.51 -12.25
CA CYS A 206 -6.35 -5.73 -12.65
C CYS A 206 -5.05 -6.32 -12.10
N THR A 207 -5.11 -7.53 -11.54
CA THR A 207 -3.95 -8.26 -11.03
C THR A 207 -3.92 -9.69 -11.57
N ARG A 208 -2.74 -10.17 -11.96
CA ARG A 208 -2.49 -11.59 -12.26
C ARG A 208 -1.23 -12.08 -11.54
N ALA A 209 -1.12 -13.39 -11.37
CA ALA A 209 0.14 -14.02 -11.00
C ALA A 209 1.22 -13.78 -12.08
N ILE A 210 2.48 -13.80 -11.66
CA ILE A 210 3.63 -13.70 -12.55
C ILE A 210 4.43 -15.01 -12.55
N ARG A 211 5.19 -15.25 -13.62
CA ARG A 211 6.14 -16.34 -13.71
C ARG A 211 7.44 -15.98 -13.00
N PRO A 212 8.21 -16.99 -12.52
CA PRO A 212 9.55 -16.75 -12.00
C PRO A 212 10.41 -15.95 -12.99
N GLY A 213 11.06 -14.90 -12.51
CA GLY A 213 11.91 -14.02 -13.32
C GLY A 213 11.19 -12.89 -14.06
N GLU A 214 9.85 -12.85 -14.08
CA GLU A 214 9.13 -11.63 -14.50
C GLU A 214 9.33 -10.49 -13.48
N ASP A 215 9.19 -9.25 -13.94
CA ASP A 215 9.16 -8.08 -13.06
C ASP A 215 8.04 -8.20 -12.01
N LEU A 216 8.30 -7.78 -10.76
CA LEU A 216 7.38 -7.92 -9.63
C LEU A 216 6.03 -7.21 -9.85
N ARG A 217 5.96 -6.22 -10.74
CA ARG A 217 4.73 -5.50 -11.12
C ARG A 217 4.21 -5.89 -12.50
N ALA A 218 4.80 -6.88 -13.19
CA ALA A 218 4.32 -7.37 -14.48
C ALA A 218 2.88 -7.89 -14.44
N GLY A 219 2.41 -8.31 -13.27
CA GLY A 219 1.04 -8.74 -13.03
C GLY A 219 0.02 -7.61 -12.90
N ARG A 220 0.45 -6.33 -12.92
CA ARG A 220 -0.41 -5.15 -12.75
C ARG A 220 -0.71 -4.51 -14.09
N TRP A 221 -1.99 -4.34 -14.41
CA TRP A 221 -2.43 -3.76 -15.70
C TRP A 221 -1.67 -4.38 -16.88
N TRP A 222 -1.59 -5.72 -16.89
CA TRP A 222 -0.68 -6.47 -17.76
C TRP A 222 -0.99 -6.30 -19.25
N TRP A 223 -2.19 -5.80 -19.59
CA TRP A 223 -2.62 -5.46 -20.94
C TRP A 223 -2.13 -4.09 -21.41
N GLU A 224 -1.64 -3.22 -20.52
CA GLU A 224 -1.09 -1.91 -20.87
C GLU A 224 0.43 -1.98 -21.13
N SER A 225 0.95 -0.98 -21.86
CA SER A 225 2.40 -0.78 -22.04
C SER A 225 3.09 -0.52 -20.70
N SER A 226 4.36 -0.91 -20.57
CA SER A 226 5.16 -0.72 -19.34
C SER A 226 5.18 0.71 -18.81
N ASP A 227 5.13 1.69 -19.71
CA ASP A 227 5.31 3.11 -19.38
C ASP A 227 4.09 3.73 -18.65
N SER A 228 2.95 3.02 -18.61
CA SER A 228 1.71 3.49 -17.95
C SER A 228 1.40 2.80 -16.61
N LYS A 229 2.24 1.86 -16.14
CA LYS A 229 1.93 0.89 -15.06
C LYS A 229 2.05 1.40 -13.61
N GLU A 230 1.77 2.68 -13.37
CA GLU A 230 1.68 3.21 -12.00
C GLU A 230 0.25 3.53 -11.55
N CYS A 231 0.04 3.37 -10.24
CA CYS A 231 -1.24 3.69 -9.63
C CYS A 231 -1.41 5.20 -9.52
N GLY A 232 -2.60 5.70 -9.87
CA GLY A 232 -2.92 7.12 -9.73
C GLY A 232 -2.82 7.65 -8.29
N LEU A 233 -2.82 6.78 -7.27
CA LEU A 233 -2.68 7.15 -5.86
C LEU A 233 -1.32 7.76 -5.49
N HIS A 234 -0.28 7.54 -6.31
CA HIS A 234 1.10 7.97 -6.01
C HIS A 234 1.71 8.79 -7.16
N ALA A 235 0.86 9.43 -7.98
CA ALA A 235 1.30 10.13 -9.18
C ALA A 235 2.32 11.26 -8.91
N GLY A 236 2.32 11.83 -7.69
CA GLY A 236 3.27 12.85 -7.24
C GLY A 236 4.72 12.40 -7.13
N ASN A 237 5.00 11.09 -7.03
CA ASN A 237 6.35 10.54 -6.90
C ASN A 237 7.08 10.41 -8.24
N ARG A 238 6.50 10.94 -9.33
CA ARG A 238 7.18 11.02 -10.62
C ARG A 238 8.20 12.16 -10.59
N VAL A 239 9.47 11.84 -10.37
CA VAL A 239 10.56 12.63 -10.95
C VAL A 239 10.49 12.38 -12.46
N ILE A 240 9.62 13.12 -13.16
CA ILE A 240 9.74 13.24 -14.61
C ILE A 240 10.95 14.15 -14.80
N SER A 241 12.07 13.60 -15.28
CA SER A 241 13.10 14.41 -15.92
C SER A 241 12.45 15.03 -17.16
N VAL A 242 11.86 16.22 -16.98
CA VAL A 242 11.43 17.04 -18.11
C VAL A 242 12.72 17.53 -18.76
N VAL A 243 13.23 16.75 -19.71
CA VAL A 243 14.14 17.31 -20.72
C VAL A 243 13.31 18.32 -21.49
N ALA A 244 13.49 19.59 -21.14
CA ALA A 244 12.92 20.70 -21.86
C ALA A 244 13.35 20.57 -23.34
N ARG A 245 12.38 20.37 -24.23
CA ARG A 245 12.61 20.65 -25.65
C ARG A 245 12.55 22.17 -25.80
N ALA A 246 13.72 22.77 -26.05
CA ALA A 246 13.81 24.14 -26.52
C ALA A 246 13.23 24.23 -27.93
N GLU A 247 12.46 25.29 -28.17
CA GLU A 247 12.05 25.77 -29.49
C GLU A 247 13.26 26.20 -30.33
#